data_AF-A0A090R1M7-F1
#
_entry.id   AF-A0A090R1M7-F1
#
_cell.length_a   1.000
_cell.length_b   1.000
_cell.length_c   1.000
_cell.angle_alpha   90.00
_cell.angle_beta   90.00
_cell.angle_gamma   90.00
#
_symmetry.space_group_name_H-M   'P 1'
#
loop_
_entity.id
_entity.type
_entity.pdbx_description
1 polymer ?
#
loop_
_entity_poly.entity_id
_entity_poly.type
_entity_poly.pdbx_seq_one_letter_code
_entity_poly.pdbx_strand_id
1 'polypeptide(L)'
;MGSAFAKAQTTPTTLPIESDTIQTPQYFFIDGDSLSAIELDRVMLLQSLKFDSRYENIRYQIIKRKVKKVWPYAKLAAERLTELDRRLASLEYESDKKKYTKIVQRYVEEEFTAELKKLTTTEGQILIKLLHRQTGMTTFELLKQLRSGWSAFWFKNAASLFDIDLKAEYSPETNIEDFYIEDILLNEFKKETLEEQAPAIEYDYFKGRTAWNEYEDNLPKDYDSIQLAERARIRKEYLEKKAKENEKKRRKLERKRRRASKQ
;
A
#
# COMPACT_ATOMS: atom_id res chain seq x y z
N MET A 1 37.23 -42.85 -32.69
CA MET A 1 36.93 -41.58 -33.42
C MET A 1 35.41 -41.52 -33.59
N GLY A 2 34.78 -40.47 -33.07
CA GLY A 2 33.33 -40.21 -33.15
C GLY A 2 32.57 -40.63 -31.88
N SER A 3 31.79 -39.79 -31.21
CA SER A 3 31.59 -38.34 -31.25
C SER A 3 31.03 -37.96 -29.89
N ALA A 4 31.78 -37.17 -29.11
CA ALA A 4 31.37 -36.69 -27.78
C ALA A 4 30.50 -35.41 -27.85
N PHE A 5 29.81 -35.18 -28.97
CA PHE A 5 29.07 -33.94 -29.23
C PHE A 5 27.54 -34.06 -29.14
N ALA A 6 26.98 -35.21 -28.78
CA ALA A 6 25.53 -35.42 -28.79
C ALA A 6 24.76 -34.90 -27.56
N LYS A 7 25.40 -34.18 -26.62
CA LYS A 7 24.77 -33.73 -25.35
C LYS A 7 24.62 -32.21 -25.17
N ALA A 8 24.75 -31.42 -26.22
CA ALA A 8 24.65 -29.95 -26.14
C ALA A 8 23.49 -29.34 -26.93
N GLN A 9 22.40 -30.09 -27.14
CA GLN A 9 21.14 -29.51 -27.62
C GLN A 9 20.07 -29.71 -26.54
N THR A 10 20.07 -28.84 -25.54
CA THR A 10 18.85 -28.60 -24.78
C THR A 10 17.85 -27.96 -25.74
N THR A 11 16.78 -28.67 -26.06
CA THR A 11 15.64 -28.10 -26.78
C THR A 11 15.23 -26.83 -26.05
N PRO A 12 15.15 -25.66 -26.71
CA PRO A 12 14.68 -24.46 -26.04
C PRO A 12 13.25 -24.74 -25.57
N THR A 13 13.05 -24.80 -24.25
CA THR A 13 11.72 -24.83 -23.64
C THR A 13 10.99 -23.62 -24.17
N THR A 14 10.05 -23.85 -25.10
CA THR A 14 9.22 -22.78 -25.64
C THR A 14 8.33 -22.33 -24.50
N LEU A 15 8.59 -21.13 -23.96
CA LEU A 15 7.64 -20.47 -23.07
C LEU A 15 6.31 -20.38 -23.84
N PRO A 16 5.17 -20.72 -23.23
CA PRO A 16 3.89 -20.60 -23.89
C PRO A 16 3.73 -19.14 -24.33
N ILE A 17 3.71 -18.92 -25.64
CA ILE A 17 3.29 -17.65 -26.21
C ILE A 17 1.79 -17.57 -25.90
N GLU A 18 1.36 -16.52 -25.22
CA GLU A 18 -0.04 -16.23 -24.98
C GLU A 18 -0.76 -16.24 -26.35
N SER A 19 -1.52 -17.30 -26.62
CA SER A 19 -2.33 -17.37 -27.82
C SER A 19 -3.58 -16.55 -27.55
N ASP A 20 -3.69 -15.42 -28.24
CA ASP A 20 -4.86 -14.56 -28.23
C ASP A 20 -6.10 -15.44 -28.50
N THR A 21 -6.91 -15.68 -27.47
CA THR A 21 -8.08 -16.56 -27.61
C THR A 21 -9.12 -15.76 -28.35
N ILE A 22 -9.29 -16.02 -29.65
CA ILE A 22 -10.35 -15.42 -30.46
C ILE A 22 -11.68 -15.80 -29.79
N GLN A 23 -12.29 -14.85 -29.11
CA GLN A 23 -13.61 -15.01 -28.51
C GLN A 23 -14.60 -15.36 -29.62
N THR A 24 -15.52 -16.29 -29.36
CA THR A 24 -16.57 -16.65 -30.31
C THR A 24 -17.39 -15.39 -30.63
N PRO A 25 -17.54 -15.00 -31.91
CA PRO A 25 -18.23 -13.76 -32.25
C PRO A 25 -19.68 -13.84 -31.76
N GLN A 26 -20.08 -12.89 -30.90
CA GLN A 26 -21.47 -12.72 -30.54
C GLN A 26 -22.19 -12.08 -31.73
N TYR A 27 -23.32 -12.68 -32.13
CA TYR A 27 -24.14 -12.18 -33.22
C TYR A 27 -25.30 -11.37 -32.66
N PHE A 28 -25.43 -10.14 -33.13
CA PHE A 28 -26.58 -9.28 -32.88
C PHE A 28 -27.47 -9.28 -34.13
N PHE A 29 -28.76 -9.54 -33.95
CA PHE A 29 -29.72 -9.51 -35.04
C PHE A 29 -30.41 -8.15 -35.07
N ILE A 30 -30.16 -7.37 -36.13
CA ILE A 30 -30.76 -6.06 -36.36
C ILE A 30 -31.42 -6.10 -37.74
N ASP A 31 -32.72 -5.79 -37.79
CA ASP A 31 -33.51 -5.76 -39.03
C ASP A 31 -33.41 -7.00 -39.93
N GLY A 32 -33.25 -8.19 -39.31
CA GLY A 32 -33.16 -9.47 -40.02
C GLY A 32 -31.76 -9.85 -40.52
N ASP A 33 -30.75 -8.99 -40.31
CA ASP A 33 -29.35 -9.29 -40.60
C ASP A 33 -28.58 -9.65 -39.31
N SER A 34 -27.67 -10.62 -39.41
CA SER A 34 -26.77 -11.01 -38.32
C SER A 34 -25.45 -10.24 -38.42
N LEU A 35 -25.20 -9.36 -37.45
CA LEU A 35 -23.94 -8.63 -37.31
C LEU A 35 -23.08 -9.31 -36.25
N SER A 36 -21.85 -9.70 -36.62
CA SER A 36 -20.85 -10.12 -35.64
C SER A 36 -20.33 -8.89 -34.91
N ALA A 37 -20.46 -8.85 -33.59
CA ALA A 37 -19.79 -7.84 -32.78
C ALA A 37 -18.93 -8.52 -31.71
N ILE A 38 -17.87 -7.82 -31.33
CA ILE A 38 -16.94 -8.24 -30.28
C ILE A 38 -17.06 -7.17 -29.20
N GLU A 39 -17.50 -7.58 -28.01
CA GLU A 39 -17.48 -6.70 -26.84
C GLU A 39 -16.04 -6.67 -26.32
N LEU A 40 -15.39 -5.51 -26.44
CA LEU A 40 -14.05 -5.31 -25.93
C LEU A 40 -14.11 -4.90 -24.46
N ASP A 41 -13.20 -5.45 -23.66
CA ASP A 41 -13.02 -5.00 -22.29
C ASP A 41 -12.66 -3.50 -22.28
N ARG A 42 -13.28 -2.76 -21.36
CA ARG A 42 -12.96 -1.35 -21.18
C ARG A 42 -11.52 -1.21 -20.66
N VAL A 43 -10.64 -0.70 -21.51
CA VAL A 43 -9.24 -0.45 -21.15
C VAL A 43 -9.07 0.96 -20.58
N MET A 44 -8.47 1.06 -19.39
CA MET A 44 -8.09 2.35 -18.81
C MET A 44 -6.83 2.93 -19.50
N LEU A 45 -6.98 4.09 -20.13
CA LEU A 45 -5.86 4.83 -20.73
C LEU A 45 -5.21 5.76 -19.70
N LEU A 46 -4.23 5.22 -18.97
CA LEU A 46 -3.46 5.98 -17.99
C LEU A 46 -2.35 6.80 -18.68
N GLN A 47 -2.47 8.12 -18.60
CA GLN A 47 -1.42 9.04 -19.00
C GLN A 47 -0.47 9.31 -17.84
N SER A 48 0.81 9.57 -18.11
CA SER A 48 1.74 9.98 -17.05
C SER A 48 1.31 11.33 -16.44
N LEU A 49 1.52 11.48 -15.13
CA LEU A 49 1.37 12.78 -14.47
C LEU A 49 2.53 13.71 -14.88
N LYS A 50 2.20 14.97 -15.17
CA LYS A 50 3.17 16.04 -15.46
C LYS A 50 3.07 17.07 -14.35
N PHE A 51 4.15 17.23 -13.59
CA PHE A 51 4.20 18.15 -12.45
C PHE A 51 4.86 19.45 -12.87
N ASP A 52 4.24 20.57 -12.51
CA ASP A 52 4.84 21.89 -12.61
C ASP A 52 5.72 22.17 -11.39
N SER A 53 5.27 21.73 -10.21
CA SER A 53 6.03 21.79 -8.98
C SER A 53 7.10 20.69 -8.92
N ARG A 54 8.37 21.09 -8.70
CA ARG A 54 9.45 20.12 -8.41
C ARG A 54 9.22 19.43 -7.06
N TYR A 55 8.63 20.14 -6.11
CA TYR A 55 8.31 19.59 -4.80
C TYR A 55 7.29 18.46 -4.89
N GLU A 56 6.17 18.68 -5.60
CA GLU A 56 5.13 17.65 -5.76
C GLU A 56 5.64 16.46 -6.55
N ASN A 57 6.47 16.66 -7.58
CA ASN A 57 7.13 15.55 -8.27
C ASN A 57 7.97 14.71 -7.30
N ILE A 58 8.82 15.34 -6.47
CA ILE A 58 9.61 14.62 -5.47
C ILE A 58 8.70 13.91 -4.46
N ARG A 59 7.62 14.56 -4.02
CA ARG A 59 6.62 13.97 -3.11
C ARG A 59 6.02 12.71 -3.71
N TYR A 60 5.54 12.77 -4.95
CA TYR A 60 5.02 11.64 -5.70
C TYR A 60 6.03 10.49 -5.79
N GLN A 61 7.30 10.77 -6.11
CA GLN A 61 8.33 9.71 -6.16
C GLN A 61 8.63 9.09 -4.79
N ILE A 62 8.52 9.86 -3.70
CA ILE A 62 8.66 9.32 -2.34
C ILE A 62 7.49 8.40 -2.02
N ILE A 63 6.24 8.84 -2.31
CA ILE A 63 5.04 8.03 -2.12
C ILE A 63 5.15 6.75 -2.95
N LYS A 64 5.61 6.84 -4.19
CA LYS A 64 5.85 5.69 -5.08
C LYS A 64 6.73 4.63 -4.45
N ARG A 65 7.88 5.01 -3.90
CA ARG A 65 8.78 4.06 -3.21
C ARG A 65 8.09 3.40 -2.01
N LYS A 66 7.30 4.17 -1.26
CA LYS A 66 6.55 3.67 -0.09
C LYS A 66 5.44 2.71 -0.50
N VAL A 67 4.61 3.08 -1.48
CA VAL A 67 3.52 2.24 -2.01
C VAL A 67 4.07 0.90 -2.49
N LYS A 68 5.15 0.91 -3.29
CA LYS A 68 5.78 -0.34 -3.76
C LYS A 68 6.27 -1.24 -2.61
N LYS A 69 6.78 -0.64 -1.53
CA LYS A 69 7.21 -1.37 -0.34
C LYS A 69 6.01 -1.91 0.45
N VAL A 70 4.93 -1.13 0.56
CA VAL A 70 3.80 -1.41 1.45
C VAL A 70 2.76 -2.34 0.78
N TRP A 71 2.59 -2.25 -0.53
CA TRP A 71 1.55 -2.97 -1.28
C TRP A 71 1.52 -4.49 -1.03
N PRO A 72 2.65 -5.23 -1.07
CA PRO A 72 2.63 -6.67 -0.82
C PRO A 72 2.03 -7.04 0.54
N TYR A 73 2.25 -6.21 1.56
CA TYR A 73 1.70 -6.40 2.90
C TYR A 73 0.20 -6.14 2.92
N ALA A 74 -0.27 -5.08 2.24
CA ALA A 74 -1.69 -4.75 2.16
C ALA A 74 -2.49 -5.86 1.45
N LYS A 75 -1.98 -6.35 0.32
CA LYS A 75 -2.57 -7.46 -0.43
C LYS A 75 -2.68 -8.73 0.40
N LEU A 76 -1.56 -9.15 1.00
CA LEU A 76 -1.53 -10.32 1.86
C LEU A 76 -2.51 -10.18 3.04
N ALA A 77 -2.59 -9.01 3.66
CA ALA A 77 -3.54 -8.76 4.74
C ALA A 77 -4.98 -8.97 4.31
N ALA A 78 -5.36 -8.35 3.19
CA ALA A 78 -6.71 -8.42 2.65
C ALA A 78 -7.11 -9.85 2.28
N GLU A 79 -6.21 -10.60 1.64
CA GLU A 79 -6.41 -12.02 1.32
C GLU A 79 -6.60 -12.85 2.60
N ARG A 80 -5.78 -12.63 3.63
CA ARG A 80 -5.90 -13.36 4.91
C ARG A 80 -7.19 -13.04 5.65
N LEU A 81 -7.65 -11.79 5.62
CA LEU A 81 -8.94 -11.39 6.18
C LEU A 81 -10.10 -12.07 5.43
N THR A 82 -10.06 -12.03 4.10
CA THR A 82 -11.08 -12.68 3.25
C THR A 82 -11.16 -14.19 3.49
N GLU A 83 -10.01 -14.86 3.57
CA GLU A 83 -9.93 -16.30 3.88
C GLU A 83 -10.40 -16.62 5.30
N LEU A 84 -10.09 -15.75 6.27
CA LEU A 84 -10.61 -15.86 7.63
C LEU A 84 -12.13 -15.76 7.65
N ASP A 85 -12.71 -14.77 6.96
CA ASP A 85 -14.16 -14.57 6.93
C ASP A 85 -14.86 -15.76 6.26
N ARG A 86 -14.32 -16.24 5.14
CA ARG A 86 -14.80 -17.46 4.47
C ARG A 86 -14.81 -18.67 5.41
N ARG A 87 -13.72 -18.88 6.16
CA ARG A 87 -13.63 -20.02 7.09
C ARG A 87 -14.55 -19.87 8.28
N LEU A 88 -14.66 -18.66 8.85
CA LEU A 88 -15.60 -18.39 9.95
C LEU A 88 -17.05 -18.61 9.53
N ALA A 89 -17.41 -18.26 8.28
CA ALA A 89 -18.73 -18.51 7.72
C ALA A 89 -19.03 -20.00 7.56
N SER A 90 -18.01 -20.84 7.30
CA SER A 90 -18.17 -22.30 7.15
C SER A 90 -18.32 -23.08 8.47
N LEU A 91 -18.01 -22.46 9.61
CA LEU A 91 -18.08 -23.12 10.91
C LEU A 91 -19.51 -23.07 11.46
N GLU A 92 -20.07 -24.22 11.83
CA GLU A 92 -21.43 -24.31 12.37
C GLU A 92 -21.51 -23.83 13.83
N TYR A 93 -20.54 -24.21 14.66
CA TYR A 93 -20.58 -23.98 16.11
C TYR A 93 -19.85 -22.71 16.53
N GLU A 94 -20.48 -21.93 17.42
CA GLU A 94 -19.89 -20.72 18.00
C GLU A 94 -18.60 -20.97 18.82
N SER A 95 -18.44 -22.17 19.38
CA SER A 95 -17.20 -22.58 20.06
C SER A 95 -16.03 -22.67 19.09
N ASP A 96 -16.26 -23.22 17.91
CA ASP A 96 -15.22 -23.43 16.89
C ASP A 96 -14.84 -22.11 16.24
N LYS A 97 -15.82 -21.25 15.96
CA LYS A 97 -15.56 -19.86 15.54
C LYS A 97 -14.63 -19.15 16.53
N LYS A 98 -14.96 -19.17 17.83
CA LYS A 98 -14.12 -18.55 18.87
C LYS A 98 -12.70 -19.13 18.92
N LYS A 99 -12.55 -20.45 18.82
CA LYS A 99 -11.23 -21.12 18.85
C LYS A 99 -10.42 -20.74 17.61
N TYR A 100 -11.05 -20.77 16.43
CA TYR A 100 -10.42 -20.43 15.17
C TYR A 100 -10.00 -18.97 15.11
N THR A 101 -10.90 -18.04 15.48
CA THR A 101 -10.58 -16.61 15.61
C THR A 101 -9.36 -16.39 16.50
N LYS A 102 -9.26 -17.07 17.64
CA LYS A 102 -8.10 -16.92 18.55
C LYS A 102 -6.79 -17.43 17.95
N ILE A 103 -6.82 -18.48 17.13
CA ILE A 103 -5.63 -19.00 16.44
C ILE A 103 -5.16 -18.00 15.39
N VAL A 104 -6.08 -17.54 14.53
CA VAL A 104 -5.74 -16.59 13.48
C VAL A 104 -5.33 -15.24 14.09
N GLN A 105 -6.01 -14.80 15.14
CA GLN A 105 -5.64 -13.59 15.88
C GLN A 105 -4.18 -13.60 16.30
N ARG A 106 -3.72 -14.68 16.97
CA ARG A 106 -2.32 -14.77 17.41
C ARG A 106 -1.34 -14.77 16.25
N TYR A 107 -1.66 -15.50 15.18
CA TYR A 107 -0.83 -15.54 13.98
C TYR A 107 -0.73 -14.17 13.31
N VAL A 108 -1.86 -13.48 13.12
CA VAL A 108 -1.91 -12.13 12.57
C VAL A 108 -1.19 -11.14 13.49
N GLU A 109 -1.41 -11.21 14.80
CA GLU A 109 -0.70 -10.40 15.79
C GLU A 109 0.81 -10.54 15.67
N GLU A 110 1.34 -11.76 15.66
CA GLU A 110 2.77 -12.02 15.62
C GLU A 110 3.39 -11.58 14.28
N GLU A 111 2.81 -12.01 13.16
CA GLU A 111 3.31 -11.71 11.82
C GLU A 111 3.14 -10.22 11.46
N PHE A 112 1.94 -9.64 11.63
CA PHE A 112 1.71 -8.24 11.28
C PHE A 112 2.42 -7.27 12.22
N THR A 113 2.53 -7.57 13.53
CA THR A 113 3.24 -6.64 14.44
C THR A 113 4.72 -6.58 14.09
N ALA A 114 5.32 -7.70 13.70
CA ALA A 114 6.72 -7.74 13.26
C ALA A 114 6.93 -6.92 11.98
N GLU A 115 6.06 -7.07 10.99
CA GLU A 115 6.14 -6.30 9.74
C GLU A 115 5.84 -4.81 9.94
N LEU A 116 4.81 -4.48 10.74
CA LEU A 116 4.46 -3.09 11.03
C LEU A 116 5.57 -2.35 11.77
N LYS A 117 6.32 -3.02 12.65
CA LYS A 117 7.51 -2.44 13.29
C LYS A 117 8.63 -2.08 12.30
N LYS A 118 8.66 -2.67 11.10
CA LYS A 118 9.63 -2.35 10.04
C LYS A 118 9.19 -1.16 9.18
N LEU A 119 7.94 -0.74 9.28
CA LEU A 119 7.41 0.40 8.53
C LEU A 119 7.67 1.71 9.27
N THR A 120 7.96 2.75 8.50
CA THR A 120 7.93 4.12 9.01
C THR A 120 6.50 4.59 9.22
N THR A 121 6.28 5.66 10.00
CA THR A 121 4.94 6.18 10.29
C THR A 121 4.13 6.46 9.02
N THR A 122 4.74 7.10 8.02
CA THR A 122 4.07 7.39 6.74
C THR A 122 3.82 6.14 5.90
N GLU A 123 4.66 5.10 6.03
CA GLU A 123 4.39 3.80 5.38
C GLU A 123 3.22 3.08 6.05
N GLY A 124 3.09 3.17 7.38
CA GLY A 124 1.93 2.66 8.10
C GLY A 124 0.63 3.37 7.73
N GLN A 125 0.68 4.69 7.48
CA GLN A 125 -0.48 5.47 7.02
C GLN A 125 -0.96 4.95 5.66
N ILE A 126 -0.03 4.77 4.72
CA ILE A 126 -0.31 4.17 3.41
C ILE A 126 -0.88 2.77 3.57
N LEU A 127 -0.35 1.94 4.50
CA LEU A 127 -0.88 0.59 4.70
C LEU A 127 -2.36 0.62 5.13
N ILE A 128 -2.73 1.48 6.06
CA ILE A 128 -4.11 1.60 6.56
C ILE A 128 -5.07 2.05 5.45
N LYS A 129 -4.63 3.00 4.64
CA LYS A 129 -5.34 3.46 3.44
C LYS A 129 -5.54 2.33 2.42
N LEU A 130 -4.48 1.57 2.14
CA LEU A 130 -4.54 0.43 1.22
C LEU A 130 -5.41 -0.71 1.75
N LEU A 131 -5.42 -0.96 3.06
CA LEU A 131 -6.34 -1.92 3.66
C LEU A 131 -7.80 -1.52 3.41
N HIS A 132 -8.15 -0.26 3.69
CA HIS A 132 -9.48 0.26 3.38
C HIS A 132 -9.81 0.12 1.89
N ARG A 133 -8.85 0.38 0.98
CA ARG A 133 -9.01 0.15 -0.47
C ARG A 133 -9.36 -1.31 -0.79
N GLN A 134 -8.73 -2.29 -0.14
CA GLN A 134 -8.93 -3.72 -0.45
C GLN A 134 -10.12 -4.35 0.25
N THR A 135 -10.51 -3.87 1.43
CA THR A 135 -11.54 -4.52 2.26
C THR A 135 -12.84 -3.72 2.34
N GLY A 136 -12.81 -2.43 2.00
CA GLY A 136 -13.94 -1.51 2.18
C GLY A 136 -14.28 -1.21 3.64
N MET A 137 -13.47 -1.69 4.59
CA MET A 137 -13.63 -1.44 6.01
C MET A 137 -12.41 -0.70 6.54
N THR A 138 -12.64 0.27 7.41
CA THR A 138 -11.53 0.95 8.09
C THR A 138 -10.76 -0.05 8.95
N THR A 139 -9.46 0.18 9.17
CA THR A 139 -8.67 -0.68 10.07
C THR A 139 -9.28 -0.71 11.48
N PHE A 140 -9.90 0.39 11.91
CA PHE A 140 -10.68 0.44 13.14
C PHE A 140 -11.84 -0.57 13.14
N GLU A 141 -12.63 -0.63 12.07
CA GLU A 141 -13.75 -1.57 11.94
C GLU A 141 -13.30 -3.01 11.84
N LEU A 142 -12.26 -3.28 11.05
CA LEU A 142 -11.61 -4.59 10.98
C LEU A 142 -11.23 -5.06 12.39
N LEU A 143 -10.48 -4.23 13.13
CA LEU A 143 -10.07 -4.55 14.50
C LEU A 143 -11.26 -4.70 15.46
N LYS A 144 -12.38 -3.98 15.25
CA LYS A 144 -13.58 -4.05 16.09
C LYS A 144 -14.38 -5.34 15.85
N GLN A 145 -14.52 -5.76 14.59
CA GLN A 145 -15.24 -6.97 14.19
C GLN A 145 -14.63 -8.23 14.82
N LEU A 146 -13.33 -8.20 15.08
CA LEU A 146 -12.57 -9.36 15.52
C LEU A 146 -12.69 -9.70 17.02
N ARG A 147 -13.54 -8.98 17.78
CA ARG A 147 -13.90 -9.18 19.21
C ARG A 147 -12.71 -9.26 20.20
N SER A 148 -13.02 -9.03 21.48
CA SER A 148 -12.14 -8.42 22.50
C SER A 148 -10.80 -9.12 22.79
N GLY A 149 -9.72 -8.31 22.76
CA GLY A 149 -8.34 -8.65 23.13
C GLY A 149 -7.36 -8.12 22.07
N TRP A 150 -7.69 -8.40 20.81
CA TRP A 150 -6.93 -8.01 19.63
C TRP A 150 -6.90 -6.48 19.45
N SER A 151 -8.08 -5.85 19.45
CA SER A 151 -8.22 -4.42 19.21
C SER A 151 -7.44 -3.60 20.24
N ALA A 152 -7.49 -3.94 21.53
CA ALA A 152 -6.79 -3.17 22.57
C ALA A 152 -5.25 -3.25 22.46
N PHE A 153 -4.70 -4.42 22.11
CA PHE A 153 -3.26 -4.57 21.87
C PHE A 153 -2.82 -3.79 20.62
N TRP A 154 -3.60 -3.84 19.55
CA TRP A 154 -3.33 -3.10 18.32
C TRP A 154 -3.50 -1.60 18.49
N PHE A 155 -4.61 -1.15 19.11
CA PHE A 155 -4.81 0.26 19.44
C PHE A 155 -3.67 0.80 20.31
N LYS A 156 -3.17 0.02 21.28
CA LYS A 156 -2.04 0.44 22.13
C LYS A 156 -0.71 0.49 21.39
N ASN A 157 -0.37 -0.55 20.62
CA ASN A 157 0.91 -0.60 19.90
C ASN A 157 0.93 0.30 18.67
N ALA A 158 -0.17 0.38 17.92
CA ALA A 158 -0.34 1.36 16.86
C ALA A 158 -0.27 2.77 17.43
N ALA A 159 -1.05 3.12 18.46
CA ALA A 159 -0.96 4.47 19.06
C ALA A 159 0.41 4.80 19.67
N SER A 160 1.20 3.80 20.13
CA SER A 160 2.54 4.08 20.67
C SER A 160 3.64 4.15 19.61
N LEU A 161 3.46 3.49 18.46
CA LEU A 161 4.46 3.46 17.36
C LEU A 161 4.14 4.46 16.26
N PHE A 162 2.90 4.91 16.18
CA PHE A 162 2.33 5.52 15.00
C PHE A 162 1.23 6.52 15.38
N ASP A 163 1.46 7.81 15.13
CA ASP A 163 0.41 8.85 15.14
C ASP A 163 -0.45 8.66 13.89
N ILE A 164 -1.18 7.55 13.83
CA ILE A 164 -1.96 7.14 12.66
C ILE A 164 -3.42 6.99 13.05
N ASP A 165 -4.27 7.62 12.25
CA ASP A 165 -5.70 7.46 12.34
C ASP A 165 -6.13 6.12 11.72
N LEU A 166 -6.54 5.17 12.56
CA LEU A 166 -7.04 3.86 12.14
C LEU A 166 -8.42 3.92 11.49
N LYS A 167 -9.10 5.08 11.57
CA LYS A 167 -10.36 5.35 10.90
C LYS A 167 -10.16 6.06 9.56
N ALA A 168 -8.91 6.26 9.14
CA ALA A 168 -8.65 6.92 7.87
C ALA A 168 -9.17 6.09 6.70
N GLU A 169 -10.08 6.69 5.93
CA GLU A 169 -10.67 6.11 4.73
C GLU A 169 -9.84 6.47 3.50
N TYR A 170 -9.85 5.61 2.48
CA TYR A 170 -9.19 5.87 1.19
C TYR A 170 -10.14 6.57 0.24
N SER A 171 -9.80 7.81 -0.16
CA SER A 171 -10.60 8.62 -1.08
C SER A 171 -9.73 9.31 -2.13
N PRO A 172 -9.39 8.62 -3.23
CA PRO A 172 -8.55 9.18 -4.29
C PRO A 172 -9.23 10.30 -5.08
N GLU A 173 -10.54 10.49 -4.92
CA GLU A 173 -11.28 11.57 -5.59
C GLU A 173 -11.08 12.93 -4.93
N THR A 174 -10.89 12.95 -3.61
CA THR A 174 -10.87 14.18 -2.81
C THR A 174 -9.53 14.41 -2.11
N ASN A 175 -8.73 13.36 -1.93
CA ASN A 175 -7.44 13.44 -1.27
C ASN A 175 -6.31 13.22 -2.27
N ILE A 176 -5.45 14.24 -2.44
CA ILE A 176 -4.34 14.22 -3.41
C ILE A 176 -3.31 13.12 -3.11
N GLU A 177 -3.08 12.79 -1.85
CA GLU A 177 -2.15 11.72 -1.49
C GLU A 177 -2.73 10.34 -1.82
N ASP A 178 -4.03 10.14 -1.54
CA ASP A 178 -4.74 8.91 -1.93
C ASP A 178 -4.80 8.79 -3.46
N PHE A 179 -4.99 9.90 -4.18
CA PHE A 179 -4.90 9.95 -5.64
C PHE A 179 -3.52 9.51 -6.15
N TYR A 180 -2.44 10.05 -5.57
CA TYR A 180 -1.08 9.63 -5.91
C TYR A 180 -0.89 8.13 -5.69
N ILE A 181 -1.36 7.60 -4.56
CA ILE A 181 -1.28 6.16 -4.28
C ILE A 181 -2.00 5.37 -5.37
N GLU A 182 -3.20 5.79 -5.77
CA GLU A 182 -3.97 5.08 -6.81
C GLU A 182 -3.29 5.13 -8.17
N ASP A 183 -2.86 6.31 -8.60
CA ASP A 183 -2.13 6.48 -9.85
C ASP A 183 -0.86 5.62 -9.88
N ILE A 184 -0.14 5.52 -8.75
CA ILE A 184 1.03 4.65 -8.63
C ILE A 184 0.64 3.18 -8.78
N LEU A 185 -0.40 2.72 -8.08
CA LEU A 185 -0.85 1.33 -8.15
C LEU A 185 -1.21 0.93 -9.58
N LEU A 186 -2.09 1.69 -10.22
CA LEU A 186 -2.54 1.43 -11.58
C LEU A 186 -1.36 1.40 -12.57
N ASN A 187 -0.40 2.32 -12.43
CA ASN A 187 0.80 2.33 -13.26
C ASN A 187 1.75 1.17 -13.00
N GLU A 188 1.84 0.67 -11.76
CA GLU A 188 2.70 -0.47 -11.43
C GLU A 188 2.03 -1.81 -11.78
N PHE A 189 0.71 -1.92 -11.71
CA PHE A 189 -0.05 -3.06 -12.24
C PHE A 189 0.10 -3.16 -13.76
N LYS A 190 -0.06 -2.04 -14.47
CA LYS A 190 0.18 -1.97 -15.92
C LYS A 190 1.60 -2.37 -16.33
N LYS A 191 2.57 -2.19 -15.44
CA LYS A 191 3.99 -2.59 -15.68
C LYS A 191 4.30 -3.99 -15.17
N GLU A 192 3.32 -4.69 -14.61
CA GLU A 192 3.46 -6.01 -13.99
C GLU A 192 4.54 -6.04 -12.90
N THR A 193 4.83 -4.89 -12.28
CA THR A 193 5.82 -4.80 -11.19
C THR A 193 5.22 -5.11 -9.82
N LEU A 194 3.90 -5.02 -9.71
CA LEU A 194 3.11 -5.39 -8.54
C LEU A 194 1.98 -6.32 -8.97
N GLU A 195 1.66 -7.29 -8.11
CA GLU A 195 0.49 -8.16 -8.31
C GLU A 195 -0.80 -7.34 -8.15
N GLU A 196 -1.64 -7.37 -9.16
CA GLU A 196 -2.90 -6.63 -9.18
C GLU A 196 -3.91 -7.23 -8.19
N GLN A 197 -4.66 -6.33 -7.52
CA GLN A 197 -5.81 -6.68 -6.72
C GLN A 197 -6.86 -5.58 -6.86
N ALA A 198 -8.06 -5.99 -7.29
CA ALA A 198 -9.18 -5.08 -7.48
C ALA A 198 -9.58 -4.43 -6.13
N PRO A 199 -9.84 -3.12 -6.10
CA PRO A 199 -10.34 -2.46 -4.90
C PRO A 199 -11.73 -3.01 -4.53
N ALA A 200 -12.03 -3.08 -3.23
CA ALA A 200 -13.38 -3.40 -2.74
C ALA A 200 -14.29 -2.16 -2.73
N ILE A 201 -13.72 -0.96 -2.80
CA ILE A 201 -14.45 0.30 -2.84
C ILE A 201 -14.56 0.84 -4.26
N GLU A 202 -15.70 1.44 -4.57
CA GLU A 202 -15.93 2.14 -5.84
C GLU A 202 -15.44 3.60 -5.74
N TYR A 203 -14.73 4.06 -6.78
CA TYR A 203 -14.33 5.45 -6.97
C TYR A 203 -14.02 5.70 -8.44
N ASP A 204 -14.06 6.96 -8.85
CA ASP A 204 -13.72 7.41 -10.20
C ASP A 204 -12.30 8.00 -10.25
N TYR A 205 -11.39 7.26 -10.88
CA TYR A 205 -10.01 7.71 -11.10
C TYR A 205 -9.93 9.04 -11.87
N PHE A 206 -10.79 9.26 -12.87
CA PHE A 206 -10.74 10.47 -13.70
C PHE A 206 -11.25 11.68 -12.95
N LYS A 207 -12.21 11.51 -12.03
CA LYS A 207 -12.61 12.55 -11.10
C LYS A 207 -11.45 12.94 -10.17
N GLY A 208 -10.76 11.96 -9.59
CA GLY A 208 -9.55 12.21 -8.80
C GLY A 208 -8.44 12.91 -9.60
N ARG A 209 -8.27 12.52 -10.86
CA ARG A 209 -7.31 13.17 -11.75
C ARG A 209 -7.66 14.61 -12.08
N THR A 210 -8.95 14.91 -12.24
CA THR A 210 -9.43 16.28 -12.45
C THR A 210 -9.17 17.13 -11.21
N ALA A 211 -9.49 16.62 -10.02
CA ALA A 211 -9.20 17.28 -8.76
C ALA A 211 -7.69 17.51 -8.55
N TRP A 212 -6.84 16.56 -8.99
CA TRP A 212 -5.40 16.73 -8.96
C TRP A 212 -4.89 17.81 -9.93
N ASN A 213 -5.41 17.87 -11.17
CA ASN A 213 -5.06 18.94 -12.11
C ASN A 213 -5.41 20.31 -11.52
N GLU A 214 -6.62 20.45 -10.97
CA GLU A 214 -7.04 21.69 -10.31
C GLU A 214 -6.15 22.04 -9.11
N TYR A 215 -5.74 21.05 -8.31
CA TYR A 215 -4.81 21.26 -7.22
C TYR A 215 -3.45 21.78 -7.70
N GLU A 216 -2.88 21.17 -8.75
CA GLU A 216 -1.58 21.54 -9.32
C GLU A 216 -1.64 22.95 -9.95
N ASP A 217 -2.70 23.25 -10.72
CA ASP A 217 -2.92 24.56 -11.36
C ASP A 217 -3.05 25.70 -10.34
N ASN A 218 -3.62 25.40 -9.17
CA ASN A 218 -3.82 26.37 -8.09
C ASN A 218 -2.63 26.47 -7.13
N LEU A 219 -1.51 25.79 -7.40
CA LEU A 219 -0.31 25.94 -6.56
C LEU A 219 0.24 27.36 -6.63
N PRO A 220 0.64 27.96 -5.49
CA PRO A 220 1.34 29.24 -5.49
C PRO A 220 2.61 29.18 -6.34
N LYS A 221 2.95 30.25 -7.05
CA LYS A 221 4.20 30.32 -7.84
C LYS A 221 5.46 30.04 -7.00
N ASP A 222 5.43 30.45 -5.74
CA ASP A 222 6.52 30.25 -4.78
C ASP A 222 6.36 28.95 -3.95
N TYR A 223 5.46 28.04 -4.32
CA TYR A 223 5.17 26.83 -3.55
C TYR A 223 6.43 26.00 -3.23
N ASP A 224 7.27 25.76 -4.24
CA ASP A 224 8.50 24.98 -4.08
C ASP A 224 9.46 25.63 -3.06
N SER A 225 9.60 26.96 -3.11
CA SER A 225 10.50 27.69 -2.23
C SER A 225 9.96 27.72 -0.79
N ILE A 226 8.65 27.92 -0.62
CA ILE A 226 7.96 27.87 0.67
C ILE A 226 8.16 26.51 1.33
N GLN A 227 7.89 25.42 0.60
CA GLN A 227 8.01 24.07 1.14
C GLN A 227 9.47 23.69 1.45
N LEU A 228 10.41 24.15 0.62
CA LEU A 228 11.84 23.92 0.86
C LEU A 228 12.33 24.65 2.12
N ALA A 229 11.90 25.91 2.31
CA ALA A 229 12.20 26.69 3.51
C ALA A 229 11.62 26.04 4.76
N GLU A 230 10.38 25.56 4.69
CA GLU A 230 9.72 24.87 5.80
C GLU A 230 10.44 23.58 6.17
N ARG A 231 10.81 22.76 5.17
CA ARG A 231 11.62 21.54 5.39
C ARG A 231 12.97 21.87 6.03
N ALA A 232 13.64 22.94 5.61
CA ALA A 232 14.90 23.37 6.20
C ALA A 232 14.73 23.77 7.67
N ARG A 233 13.63 24.47 8.00
CA ARG A 233 13.26 24.84 9.37
C ARG A 233 13.02 23.63 10.26
N ILE A 234 12.16 22.70 9.83
CA ILE A 234 11.87 21.44 10.56
C ILE A 234 13.16 20.65 10.78
N ARG A 235 14.00 20.53 9.74
CA ARG A 235 15.27 19.81 9.83
C ARG A 235 16.21 20.47 10.84
N LYS A 236 16.31 21.80 10.85
CA LYS A 236 17.13 22.55 11.82
C LYS A 236 16.65 22.29 13.24
N GLU A 237 15.35 22.39 13.49
CA GLU A 237 14.76 22.12 14.81
C GLU A 237 15.04 20.69 15.29
N TYR A 238 14.85 19.70 14.40
CA TYR A 238 15.17 18.30 14.70
C TYR A 238 16.65 18.11 15.07
N LEU A 239 17.57 18.70 14.30
CA LEU A 239 19.01 18.62 14.55
C LEU A 239 19.39 19.26 15.89
N GLU A 240 18.79 20.41 16.24
CA GLU A 240 19.00 21.07 17.52
C GLU A 240 18.48 20.21 18.70
N LYS A 241 17.27 19.65 18.58
CA LYS A 241 16.72 18.72 19.59
C LYS A 241 17.63 17.51 19.79
N LYS A 242 18.09 16.91 18.70
CA LYS A 242 19.00 15.74 18.71
C LYS A 242 20.37 16.09 19.30
N ALA A 243 20.91 17.26 18.99
CA ALA A 243 22.18 17.74 19.56
C ALA A 243 22.08 17.90 21.09
N LYS A 244 21.01 18.53 21.59
CA LYS A 244 20.72 18.66 23.02
C LYS A 244 20.59 17.30 23.71
N GLU A 245 19.92 16.35 23.07
CA GLU A 245 19.78 14.98 23.61
C GLU A 245 21.12 14.25 23.68
N ASN A 246 21.93 14.33 22.63
CA ASN A 246 23.26 13.75 22.58
C ASN A 246 24.19 14.37 23.63
N GLU A 247 24.12 15.67 23.84
CA GLU A 247 24.86 16.35 24.90
C GLU A 247 24.45 15.85 26.29
N LYS A 248 23.14 15.73 26.56
CA LYS A 248 22.63 15.15 27.81
C LYS A 248 23.15 13.72 28.03
N LYS A 249 23.16 12.90 26.97
CA LYS A 249 23.70 11.52 27.01
C LYS A 249 25.20 11.52 27.31
N ARG A 250 25.99 12.38 26.66
CA ARG A 250 27.44 12.54 26.92
C ARG A 250 27.72 12.94 28.36
N ARG A 251 27.03 13.96 28.88
CA ARG A 251 27.16 14.41 30.28
C ARG A 251 26.81 13.31 31.28
N LYS A 252 25.76 12.50 31.01
CA LYS A 252 25.41 11.35 31.85
C LYS A 252 26.49 10.27 31.84
N LEU A 253 27.07 9.96 30.69
CA LEU A 253 28.15 8.99 30.55
C LEU A 253 29.42 9.44 31.29
N GLU A 254 29.78 10.72 31.15
CA GLU A 254 30.93 11.29 31.84
C GLU A 254 30.77 11.24 33.37
N ARG A 255 29.58 11.57 33.89
CA ARG A 255 29.25 11.43 35.32
C ARG A 255 29.37 9.97 35.79
N LYS A 256 28.95 8.99 34.99
CA LYS A 256 29.12 7.56 35.32
C LYS A 256 30.61 7.18 35.36
N ARG A 257 31.41 7.60 34.38
CA ARG A 257 32.87 7.35 34.34
C ARG A 257 33.59 7.94 35.56
N ARG A 258 33.28 9.19 35.92
CA ARG A 258 33.86 9.86 37.10
C ARG A 258 33.49 9.19 38.44
N ARG A 259 32.35 8.49 38.50
CA ARG A 259 31.95 7.71 39.69
C ARG A 259 32.66 6.37 39.75
N ALA A 260 32.81 5.70 38.62
CA ALA A 260 33.54 4.44 38.52
C ALA A 260 35.04 4.58 38.80
N SER A 261 35.65 5.73 38.49
CA SER A 261 37.07 6.00 38.79
C SER A 261 37.34 6.42 40.24
N LYS A 262 36.31 6.53 41.09
CA LYS A 262 36.42 6.92 42.51
C LYS A 262 36.13 5.76 43.47
N GLN A 263 35.78 4.58 42.96
CA GLN A 263 35.68 3.31 43.68
C GLN A 263 36.93 2.49 43.38
#